data_AF-A0A367AF85-F1
#
_entry.id   AF-A0A367AF85-F1
#
_cell.length_a   1.000
_cell.length_b   1.000
_cell.length_c   1.000
_cell.angle_alpha   90.00
_cell.angle_beta   90.00
_cell.angle_gamma   90.00
#
_symmetry.space_group_name_H-M   'P 1'
#
loop_
_entity.id
_entity.type
_entity.pdbx_description
1 polymer ?
#
loop_
_entity_poly.entity_id
_entity_poly.type
_entity_poly.pdbx_seq_one_letter_code
_entity_poly.pdbx_strand_id
1 'polypeptide(L)'
;MAGVTESPKGEEPEVVSLVLATLFSGVQPDPWPDPHPLAVRTALEWQQVGTHAVFAELHGTTHGLPRGRLAELIGRIASTGEQLGLSWTCEQDMRRWLAPDAQERDSWAVPARALAEITGYYAISAGHGVANVTLRSLLVQPEAAAVINQDKDLKRAKGFDPFSTVPAAWVPLNEKVATVLLNAAAGRGAAQEMAELVVALTRDARWVALTNRRHVDFHRWRPQSVSGGVATSNPWESTDTGSYSLTMYGRSQHEPPNTSELIAEASDGLEALAECMERWLDVWPSAIRDLGVPLFKDEEA
;
A
#
# COMPACT_ATOMS: atom_id res chain seq x y z
N MET A 1 29.54 -1.31 -30.79
CA MET A 1 30.85 -1.70 -30.21
C MET A 1 30.97 -0.95 -28.89
N ALA A 2 31.14 -1.56 -27.72
CA ALA A 2 31.92 -2.74 -27.38
C ALA A 2 31.25 -3.62 -26.30
N GLY A 3 31.50 -4.95 -26.33
CA GLY A 3 31.32 -5.87 -25.19
C GLY A 3 32.54 -5.80 -24.25
N VAL A 4 32.72 -6.62 -23.22
CA VAL A 4 32.33 -8.02 -22.97
C VAL A 4 32.60 -8.31 -21.48
N THR A 5 31.73 -9.08 -20.81
CA THR A 5 32.10 -10.32 -20.09
C THR A 5 30.90 -11.26 -20.16
N GLU A 6 31.10 -12.47 -20.72
CA GLU A 6 30.06 -13.47 -20.98
C GLU A 6 29.47 -14.04 -19.69
N SER A 7 28.15 -13.96 -19.54
CA SER A 7 27.39 -14.79 -18.59
C SER A 7 27.15 -16.21 -19.16
N PRO A 8 26.95 -17.22 -18.30
CA PRO A 8 26.72 -18.59 -18.75
C PRO A 8 25.54 -18.68 -19.71
N LYS A 9 25.73 -19.41 -20.82
CA LYS A 9 24.66 -19.68 -21.80
C LYS A 9 23.55 -20.51 -21.15
N GLY A 10 22.36 -19.93 -21.02
CA GLY A 10 21.13 -20.69 -20.76
C GLY A 10 20.19 -20.15 -19.68
N GLU A 11 20.54 -19.06 -18.99
CA GLU A 11 19.60 -18.43 -18.06
C GLU A 11 18.63 -17.55 -18.85
N GLU A 12 17.34 -17.91 -18.82
CA GLU A 12 16.27 -16.96 -19.17
C GLU A 12 16.48 -15.70 -18.32
N PRO A 13 16.28 -14.49 -18.89
CA PRO A 13 16.42 -13.27 -18.12
C PRO A 13 15.53 -13.33 -16.87
N GLU A 14 16.15 -13.24 -15.69
CA GLU A 14 15.43 -13.28 -14.42
C GLU A 14 14.51 -12.06 -14.33
N VAL A 15 13.20 -12.30 -14.30
CA VAL A 15 12.21 -11.24 -14.14
C VAL A 15 12.15 -10.86 -12.66
N VAL A 16 12.77 -9.73 -12.34
CA VAL A 16 12.90 -9.21 -10.98
C VAL A 16 11.72 -8.32 -10.58
N SER A 17 11.12 -7.63 -11.55
CA SER A 17 9.99 -6.73 -11.32
C SER A 17 8.97 -6.83 -12.45
N LEU A 18 7.70 -6.68 -12.09
CA LEU A 18 6.59 -6.75 -13.02
C LEU A 18 5.45 -5.83 -12.56
N VAL A 19 4.91 -5.06 -13.50
CA VAL A 19 3.59 -4.45 -13.38
C VAL A 19 2.81 -4.87 -14.60
N LEU A 20 1.58 -5.32 -14.39
CA LEU A 20 0.71 -5.78 -15.47
C LEU A 20 -0.01 -4.58 -16.10
N ALA A 21 -0.22 -4.63 -17.40
CA ALA A 21 -1.05 -3.62 -18.08
C ALA A 21 -2.57 -3.91 -17.97
N THR A 22 -2.93 -5.13 -17.55
CA THR A 22 -4.31 -5.57 -17.28
C THR A 22 -4.32 -6.85 -16.45
N LEU A 23 -5.36 -7.06 -15.65
CA LEU A 23 -5.69 -8.36 -15.04
C LEU A 23 -6.59 -9.21 -15.95
N PHE A 24 -7.09 -8.68 -17.08
CA PHE A 24 -7.95 -9.43 -17.98
C PHE A 24 -7.16 -10.39 -18.87
N SER A 25 -7.43 -11.68 -18.70
CA SER A 25 -6.85 -12.73 -19.55
C SER A 25 -7.38 -12.63 -20.99
N GLY A 26 -6.49 -12.80 -21.97
CA GLY A 26 -6.83 -12.80 -23.39
C GLY A 26 -7.11 -11.42 -23.99
N VAL A 27 -6.97 -10.34 -23.21
CA VAL A 27 -7.05 -8.96 -23.69
C VAL A 27 -5.65 -8.50 -24.07
N GLN A 28 -5.49 -7.98 -25.30
CA GLN A 28 -4.26 -7.27 -25.64
C GLN A 28 -4.25 -5.94 -24.88
N PRO A 29 -3.23 -5.69 -24.04
CA PRO A 29 -3.16 -4.44 -23.32
C PRO A 29 -2.91 -3.28 -24.30
N ASP A 30 -3.49 -2.13 -23.97
CA ASP A 30 -3.14 -0.88 -24.62
C ASP A 30 -1.64 -0.59 -24.46
N PRO A 31 -1.04 0.21 -25.37
CA PRO A 31 0.33 0.68 -25.20
C PRO A 31 0.50 1.35 -23.83
N TRP A 32 1.65 1.09 -23.19
CA TRP A 32 1.99 1.75 -21.94
C TRP A 32 2.06 3.27 -22.14
N PRO A 33 1.49 4.07 -21.23
CA PRO A 33 1.69 5.51 -21.24
C PRO A 33 3.18 5.85 -21.03
N ASP A 34 3.71 6.77 -21.84
CA ASP A 34 5.10 7.25 -21.79
C ASP A 34 5.12 8.76 -21.48
N PRO A 35 5.77 9.22 -20.40
CA PRO A 35 6.49 8.43 -19.39
C PRO A 35 5.56 7.54 -18.56
N HIS A 36 6.11 6.45 -18.03
CA HIS A 36 5.39 5.60 -17.09
C HIS A 36 4.81 6.42 -15.93
N PRO A 37 3.55 6.16 -15.52
CA PRO A 37 2.93 6.80 -14.37
C PRO A 37 3.77 6.60 -13.12
N LEU A 38 3.72 7.57 -12.20
CA LEU A 38 4.48 7.54 -10.96
C LEU A 38 4.33 6.19 -10.22
N ALA A 39 3.10 5.74 -10.00
CA ALA A 39 2.82 4.48 -9.33
C ALA A 39 3.50 3.26 -10.00
N VAL A 40 3.62 3.25 -11.33
CA VAL A 40 4.29 2.17 -12.08
C VAL A 40 5.79 2.23 -11.86
N ARG A 41 6.40 3.40 -12.00
CA ARG A 41 7.85 3.57 -11.78
C ARG A 41 8.23 3.18 -10.36
N THR A 42 7.54 3.75 -9.37
CA THR A 42 7.76 3.45 -7.95
C THR A 42 7.54 1.96 -7.65
N ALA A 43 6.50 1.33 -8.22
CA ALA A 43 6.28 -0.10 -8.04
C ALA A 43 7.43 -0.96 -8.59
N LEU A 44 7.95 -0.62 -9.77
CA LEU A 44 9.08 -1.31 -10.37
C LEU A 44 10.37 -1.12 -9.57
N GLU A 45 10.66 0.10 -9.13
CA GLU A 45 11.84 0.42 -8.31
C GLU A 45 11.82 -0.31 -6.97
N TRP A 46 10.68 -0.29 -6.27
CA TRP A 46 10.50 -1.03 -5.02
C TRP A 46 10.70 -2.54 -5.21
N GLN A 47 10.19 -3.12 -6.30
CA GLN A 47 10.40 -4.54 -6.63
C GLN A 47 11.89 -4.83 -6.93
N GLN A 48 12.58 -3.95 -7.64
CA GLN A 48 14.00 -4.10 -7.99
C GLN A 48 14.93 -4.13 -6.77
N VAL A 49 14.55 -3.48 -5.68
CA VAL A 49 15.27 -3.59 -4.38
C VAL A 49 15.40 -5.05 -3.95
N GLY A 50 14.46 -5.91 -4.34
CA GLY A 50 14.48 -7.36 -4.10
C GLY A 50 15.77 -8.06 -4.52
N THR A 51 16.44 -7.59 -5.58
CA THR A 51 17.71 -8.16 -6.06
C THR A 51 18.84 -8.08 -5.03
N HIS A 52 18.74 -7.14 -4.10
CA HIS A 52 19.76 -6.91 -3.09
C HIS A 52 19.57 -7.77 -1.84
N ALA A 53 18.52 -8.61 -1.74
CA ALA A 53 18.17 -9.33 -0.51
C ALA A 53 19.32 -10.17 0.06
N VAL A 54 19.98 -10.96 -0.80
CA VAL A 54 21.07 -11.86 -0.37
C VAL A 54 22.31 -11.07 0.06
N PHE A 55 22.67 -10.04 -0.71
CA PHE A 55 23.83 -9.20 -0.38
C PHE A 55 23.59 -8.40 0.91
N ALA A 56 22.40 -7.82 1.06
CA ALA A 56 22.00 -7.11 2.26
C ALA A 56 22.03 -8.03 3.48
N GLU A 57 21.51 -9.25 3.38
CA GLU A 57 21.55 -10.22 4.49
C GLU A 57 22.97 -10.57 4.94
N LEU A 58 23.90 -10.78 3.99
CA LEU A 58 25.30 -11.00 4.31
C LEU A 58 25.88 -9.80 5.09
N HIS A 59 25.62 -8.59 4.60
CA HIS A 59 26.10 -7.36 5.23
C HIS A 59 25.48 -7.12 6.62
N GLY A 60 24.18 -7.37 6.80
CA GLY A 60 23.50 -7.25 8.09
C GLY A 60 24.05 -8.22 9.12
N THR A 61 24.32 -9.45 8.72
CA THR A 61 24.93 -10.46 9.59
C THR A 61 26.33 -10.03 10.06
N THR A 62 27.13 -9.40 9.20
CA THR A 62 28.45 -8.86 9.60
C THR A 62 28.35 -7.67 10.55
N HIS A 63 27.21 -6.97 10.58
CA HIS A 63 26.91 -5.90 11.53
C HIS A 63 26.18 -6.39 12.80
N GLY A 64 26.10 -7.71 13.01
CA GLY A 64 25.52 -8.30 14.22
C GLY A 64 24.00 -8.30 14.26
N LEU A 65 23.32 -8.04 13.13
CA LEU A 65 21.86 -8.18 13.06
C LEU A 65 21.43 -9.65 13.16
N PRO A 66 20.20 -9.92 13.64
CA PRO A 66 19.63 -11.27 13.58
C PRO A 66 19.55 -11.79 12.14
N ARG A 67 19.86 -13.06 11.95
CA ARG A 67 19.75 -13.72 10.64
C ARG A 67 18.34 -13.59 10.08
N GLY A 68 18.24 -13.23 8.81
CA GLY A 68 17.02 -12.99 8.07
C GLY A 68 16.46 -11.57 8.21
N ARG A 69 17.04 -10.70 9.06
CA ARG A 69 16.50 -9.34 9.29
C ARG A 69 16.48 -8.51 8.03
N LEU A 70 17.58 -8.52 7.27
CA LEU A 70 17.66 -7.71 6.05
C LEU A 70 17.04 -8.44 4.86
N ALA A 71 17.15 -9.76 4.77
CA ALA A 71 16.39 -10.52 3.78
C ALA A 71 14.87 -10.25 3.88
N GLU A 72 14.31 -10.26 5.11
CA GLU A 72 12.91 -9.92 5.35
C GLU A 72 12.61 -8.47 4.97
N LEU A 73 13.41 -7.50 5.41
CA LEU A 73 13.19 -6.09 5.10
C LEU A 73 13.14 -5.86 3.58
N ILE A 74 14.14 -6.34 2.85
CA ILE A 74 14.22 -6.20 1.39
C ILE A 74 13.05 -6.91 0.71
N GLY A 75 12.74 -8.15 1.10
CA GLY A 75 11.60 -8.87 0.55
C GLY A 75 10.26 -8.16 0.80
N ARG A 76 10.14 -7.46 1.94
CA ARG A 76 8.95 -6.66 2.27
C ARG A 76 8.88 -5.38 1.44
N ILE A 77 10.00 -4.73 1.11
CA ILE A 77 10.04 -3.62 0.17
C ILE A 77 9.55 -4.12 -1.20
N ALA A 78 10.14 -5.19 -1.73
CA ALA A 78 9.75 -5.74 -3.03
C ALA A 78 8.25 -6.13 -3.09
N SER A 79 7.77 -6.86 -2.08
CA SER A 79 6.36 -7.24 -1.97
C SER A 79 5.43 -6.03 -1.86
N THR A 80 5.84 -4.95 -1.20
CA THR A 80 5.06 -3.71 -1.12
C THR A 80 4.97 -3.02 -2.49
N GLY A 81 6.06 -3.03 -3.26
CA GLY A 81 6.07 -2.54 -4.65
C GLY A 81 5.13 -3.33 -5.57
N GLU A 82 5.08 -4.66 -5.42
CA GLU A 82 4.13 -5.51 -6.16
C GLU A 82 2.67 -5.13 -5.84
N GLN A 83 2.34 -4.89 -4.57
CA GLN A 83 0.99 -4.45 -4.18
C GLN A 83 0.63 -3.09 -4.80
N LEU A 84 1.58 -2.14 -4.88
CA LEU A 84 1.38 -0.86 -5.57
C LEU A 84 1.09 -1.08 -7.07
N GLY A 85 1.87 -1.94 -7.73
CA GLY A 85 1.68 -2.28 -9.15
C GLY A 85 0.33 -2.96 -9.43
N LEU A 86 -0.12 -3.86 -8.54
CA LEU A 86 -1.44 -4.48 -8.64
C LEU A 86 -2.57 -3.45 -8.45
N SER A 87 -2.41 -2.51 -7.52
CA SER A 87 -3.36 -1.42 -7.33
C SER A 87 -3.51 -0.58 -8.62
N TRP A 88 -2.40 -0.17 -9.21
CA TRP A 88 -2.40 0.56 -10.49
C TRP A 88 -3.01 -0.27 -11.64
N THR A 89 -2.71 -1.57 -11.72
CA THR A 89 -3.30 -2.44 -12.74
C THR A 89 -4.83 -2.44 -12.65
N CYS A 90 -5.37 -2.53 -11.43
CA CYS A 90 -6.81 -2.48 -11.18
C CYS A 90 -7.41 -1.11 -11.51
N GLU A 91 -6.68 -0.02 -11.23
CA GLU A 91 -7.09 1.33 -11.58
C GLU A 91 -7.20 1.50 -13.10
N GLN A 92 -6.26 0.95 -13.86
CA GLN A 92 -6.31 1.01 -15.32
C GLN A 92 -7.46 0.18 -15.88
N ASP A 93 -7.67 -1.03 -15.37
CA ASP A 93 -8.81 -1.84 -15.78
C ASP A 93 -10.14 -1.14 -15.42
N MET A 94 -10.21 -0.49 -14.26
CA MET A 94 -11.35 0.35 -13.87
C MET A 94 -11.60 1.47 -14.88
N ARG A 95 -10.55 2.20 -15.30
CA ARG A 95 -10.66 3.29 -16.29
C ARG A 95 -11.15 2.79 -17.65
N ARG A 96 -10.80 1.56 -18.06
CA ARG A 96 -11.35 0.94 -19.29
C ARG A 96 -12.86 0.73 -19.23
N TRP A 97 -13.41 0.40 -18.06
CA TRP A 97 -14.87 0.32 -17.85
C TRP A 97 -15.56 1.69 -17.81
N LEU A 98 -14.83 2.79 -17.91
CA LEU A 98 -15.37 4.14 -17.86
C LEU A 98 -15.09 4.93 -19.15
N ALA A 99 -14.46 4.29 -20.14
CA ALA A 99 -14.06 4.96 -21.35
C ALA A 99 -15.31 5.46 -22.13
N PRO A 100 -15.28 6.66 -22.74
CA PRO A 100 -16.46 7.24 -23.39
C PRO A 100 -16.98 6.46 -24.60
N ASP A 101 -16.12 5.66 -25.24
CA ASP A 101 -16.43 4.78 -26.36
C ASP A 101 -17.03 3.44 -25.92
N ALA A 102 -17.06 3.20 -24.62
CA ALA A 102 -17.55 2.00 -24.04
C ALA A 102 -19.10 2.06 -23.95
N GLN A 103 -19.79 1.06 -24.51
CA GLN A 103 -21.24 1.08 -24.67
C GLN A 103 -21.95 1.34 -23.32
N GLU A 104 -22.45 2.55 -23.12
CA GLU A 104 -23.16 2.97 -21.92
C GLU A 104 -24.33 2.02 -21.62
N ARG A 105 -24.17 1.22 -20.56
CA ARG A 105 -25.25 0.47 -19.94
C ARG A 105 -25.08 0.59 -18.43
N ASP A 106 -26.17 0.81 -17.70
CA ASP A 106 -26.23 0.86 -16.22
C ASP A 106 -25.47 -0.29 -15.52
N SER A 107 -25.26 -1.42 -16.20
CA SER A 107 -24.45 -2.55 -15.75
C SER A 107 -22.94 -2.30 -15.58
N TRP A 108 -22.37 -1.22 -16.13
CA TRP A 108 -20.91 -0.97 -16.13
C TRP A 108 -20.39 -0.32 -14.85
N ALA A 109 -21.27 0.36 -14.12
CA ALA A 109 -20.95 0.92 -12.81
C ALA A 109 -20.56 -0.17 -11.79
N VAL A 110 -21.07 -1.40 -11.95
CA VAL A 110 -20.77 -2.52 -11.05
C VAL A 110 -19.32 -3.02 -11.21
N PRO A 111 -18.83 -3.38 -12.42
CA PRO A 111 -17.42 -3.68 -12.65
C PRO A 111 -16.48 -2.54 -12.26
N ALA A 112 -16.79 -1.29 -12.65
CA ALA A 112 -15.94 -0.15 -12.33
C ALA A 112 -15.80 0.04 -10.82
N ARG A 113 -16.91 -0.03 -10.07
CA ARG A 113 -16.89 0.02 -8.60
C ARG A 113 -16.11 -1.16 -8.00
N ALA A 114 -16.30 -2.38 -8.51
CA ALA A 114 -15.58 -3.54 -8.01
C ALA A 114 -14.07 -3.38 -8.17
N LEU A 115 -13.61 -2.89 -9.33
CA LEU A 115 -12.20 -2.64 -9.58
C LEU A 115 -11.65 -1.49 -8.75
N ALA A 116 -12.43 -0.44 -8.49
CA ALA A 116 -12.05 0.62 -7.58
C ALA A 116 -11.90 0.11 -6.12
N GLU A 117 -12.79 -0.76 -5.66
CA GLU A 117 -12.67 -1.42 -4.35
C GLU A 117 -11.39 -2.29 -4.27
N ILE A 118 -11.07 -3.03 -5.34
CA ILE A 118 -9.83 -3.83 -5.41
C ILE A 118 -8.58 -2.95 -5.53
N THR A 119 -8.65 -1.83 -6.25
CA THR A 119 -7.60 -0.80 -6.29
C THR A 119 -7.28 -0.32 -4.88
N GLY A 120 -8.31 0.06 -4.12
CA GLY A 120 -8.18 0.45 -2.73
C GLY A 120 -7.67 -0.67 -1.81
N TYR A 121 -8.07 -1.92 -2.03
CA TYR A 121 -7.56 -3.08 -1.28
C TYR A 121 -6.04 -3.20 -1.41
N TYR A 122 -5.53 -3.21 -2.64
CA TYR A 122 -4.09 -3.32 -2.90
C TYR A 122 -3.32 -2.08 -2.43
N ALA A 123 -3.87 -0.86 -2.64
CA ALA A 123 -3.26 0.37 -2.12
C ALA A 123 -3.16 0.36 -0.59
N ILE A 124 -4.21 -0.05 0.12
CA ILE A 124 -4.20 -0.12 1.59
C ILE A 124 -3.24 -1.20 2.09
N SER A 125 -3.16 -2.33 1.39
CA SER A 125 -2.16 -3.38 1.64
C SER A 125 -0.74 -2.84 1.50
N ALA A 126 -0.45 -2.10 0.43
CA ALA A 126 0.84 -1.44 0.21
C ALA A 126 1.13 -0.35 1.27
N GLY A 127 0.16 0.46 1.68
CA GLY A 127 0.34 1.42 2.77
C GLY A 127 0.67 0.75 4.11
N HIS A 128 0.05 -0.39 4.42
CA HIS A 128 0.49 -1.23 5.54
C HIS A 128 1.93 -1.74 5.34
N GLY A 129 2.29 -2.09 4.11
CA GLY A 129 3.66 -2.38 3.68
C GLY A 129 4.65 -1.29 4.06
N VAL A 130 4.38 -0.03 3.70
CA VAL A 130 5.21 1.16 4.02
C VAL A 130 5.47 1.30 5.53
N ALA A 131 4.43 1.17 6.35
CA ALA A 131 4.57 1.17 7.81
C ALA A 131 5.47 0.04 8.31
N ASN A 132 5.30 -1.16 7.74
CA ASN A 132 6.05 -2.36 8.14
C ASN A 132 7.52 -2.32 7.71
N VAL A 133 7.85 -1.76 6.54
CA VAL A 133 9.26 -1.59 6.10
C VAL A 133 9.95 -0.47 6.86
N THR A 134 9.24 0.60 7.22
CA THR A 134 9.75 1.65 8.12
C THR A 134 10.05 1.06 9.50
N LEU A 135 9.11 0.31 10.07
CA LEU A 135 9.30 -0.40 11.34
C LEU A 135 10.53 -1.31 11.30
N ARG A 136 10.65 -2.14 10.26
CA ARG A 136 11.77 -3.08 10.12
C ARG A 136 13.11 -2.40 9.88
N SER A 137 13.12 -1.24 9.22
CA SER A 137 14.31 -0.40 9.10
C SER A 137 14.73 0.11 10.48
N LEU A 138 13.81 0.62 11.29
CA LEU A 138 14.12 1.09 12.66
C LEU A 138 14.57 -0.04 13.60
N LEU A 139 14.08 -1.27 13.40
CA LEU A 139 14.48 -2.43 14.20
C LEU A 139 15.95 -2.85 14.02
N VAL A 140 16.67 -2.33 13.02
CA VAL A 140 18.11 -2.60 12.87
C VAL A 140 18.94 -1.87 13.94
N GLN A 141 18.40 -0.81 14.54
CA GLN A 141 19.09 0.00 15.55
C GLN A 141 18.54 -0.34 16.96
N PRO A 142 19.38 -0.72 17.95
CA PRO A 142 18.91 -1.22 19.24
C PRO A 142 18.03 -0.27 20.08
N GLU A 143 18.31 1.04 20.05
CA GLU A 143 17.57 2.04 20.84
C GLU A 143 16.19 2.31 20.23
N ALA A 144 16.09 2.42 18.90
CA ALA A 144 14.83 2.54 18.18
C ALA A 144 14.00 1.28 18.37
N ALA A 145 14.62 0.10 18.29
CA ALA A 145 13.97 -1.17 18.61
C ALA A 145 13.45 -1.22 20.06
N ALA A 146 14.18 -0.64 21.03
CA ALA A 146 13.72 -0.56 22.42
C ALA A 146 12.45 0.30 22.54
N VAL A 147 12.38 1.45 21.87
CA VAL A 147 11.17 2.30 21.85
C VAL A 147 9.98 1.53 21.26
N ILE A 148 10.16 0.85 20.12
CA ILE A 148 9.11 0.05 19.47
C ILE A 148 8.62 -1.08 20.40
N ASN A 149 9.54 -1.81 21.03
CA ASN A 149 9.20 -2.96 21.87
C ASN A 149 8.60 -2.57 23.23
N GLN A 150 8.74 -1.31 23.66
CA GLN A 150 8.08 -0.78 24.86
C GLN A 150 6.63 -0.36 24.63
N ASP A 151 6.21 -0.13 23.38
CA ASP A 151 4.80 0.19 23.11
C ASP A 151 3.88 -0.96 23.53
N LYS A 152 2.81 -0.60 24.22
CA LYS A 152 1.88 -1.54 24.85
C LYS A 152 1.16 -2.47 23.87
N ASP A 153 0.96 -2.04 22.62
CA ASP A 153 0.25 -2.82 21.61
C ASP A 153 1.26 -3.58 20.74
N LEU A 154 2.40 -2.97 20.42
CA LEU A 154 3.44 -3.59 19.60
C LEU A 154 4.23 -4.68 20.33
N LYS A 155 4.34 -4.64 21.67
CA LYS A 155 4.98 -5.72 22.45
C LYS A 155 4.36 -7.11 22.22
N ARG A 156 3.11 -7.17 21.72
CA ARG A 156 2.45 -8.44 21.33
C ARG A 156 3.15 -9.15 20.17
N ALA A 157 3.95 -8.42 19.38
CA ALA A 157 4.81 -8.96 18.33
C ALA A 157 6.04 -9.73 18.85
N LYS A 158 6.30 -9.69 20.16
CA LYS A 158 7.41 -10.42 20.82
C LYS A 158 8.78 -10.13 20.19
N GLY A 159 9.09 -8.86 19.94
CA GLY A 159 10.41 -8.46 19.43
C GLY A 159 10.52 -8.39 17.91
N PHE A 160 9.47 -8.75 17.16
CA PHE A 160 9.46 -8.74 15.69
C PHE A 160 10.63 -9.56 15.11
N ASP A 161 10.74 -10.81 15.51
CA ASP A 161 11.73 -11.73 14.94
C ASP A 161 11.59 -11.80 13.41
N PRO A 162 12.69 -11.91 12.65
CA PRO A 162 12.62 -12.03 11.20
C PRO A 162 11.72 -13.19 10.76
N PHE A 163 10.86 -12.95 9.76
CA PHE A 163 9.88 -13.93 9.25
C PHE A 163 8.87 -14.41 10.30
N SER A 164 8.56 -13.57 11.29
CA SER A 164 7.61 -13.92 12.34
C SER A 164 6.22 -14.26 11.78
N THR A 165 5.69 -15.41 12.19
CA THR A 165 4.32 -15.82 11.89
C THR A 165 3.30 -15.24 12.89
N VAL A 166 3.75 -14.46 13.88
CA VAL A 166 2.88 -13.85 14.88
C VAL A 166 2.05 -12.76 14.22
N PRO A 167 0.70 -12.80 14.26
CA PRO A 167 -0.14 -11.80 13.60
C PRO A 167 0.16 -10.36 14.04
N ALA A 168 0.50 -10.16 15.32
CA ALA A 168 0.84 -8.85 15.86
C ALA A 168 2.16 -8.26 15.33
N ALA A 169 3.01 -9.04 14.66
CA ALA A 169 4.23 -8.56 14.00
C ALA A 169 3.94 -7.83 12.68
N TRP A 170 2.68 -7.82 12.24
CA TRP A 170 2.22 -7.19 11.01
C TRP A 170 1.33 -6.00 11.37
N VAL A 171 1.94 -4.82 11.44
CA VAL A 171 1.25 -3.62 11.94
C VAL A 171 0.40 -3.00 10.84
N PRO A 172 -0.84 -2.56 11.12
CA PRO A 172 -1.58 -1.73 10.19
C PRO A 172 -0.98 -0.32 10.17
N LEU A 173 -1.10 0.35 9.03
CA LEU A 173 -0.86 1.79 8.94
C LEU A 173 -2.04 2.52 9.59
N ASN A 174 -1.77 3.27 10.66
CA ASN A 174 -2.67 4.22 11.31
C ASN A 174 -1.85 5.28 12.06
N GLU A 175 -2.51 6.34 12.51
CA GLU A 175 -1.85 7.47 13.19
C GLU A 175 -1.06 7.04 14.44
N LYS A 176 -1.58 6.07 15.19
CA LYS A 176 -0.89 5.53 16.37
C LYS A 176 0.43 4.88 15.99
N VAL A 177 0.41 3.98 15.01
CA VAL A 177 1.63 3.29 14.54
C VAL A 177 2.61 4.30 13.97
N ALA A 178 2.15 5.23 13.13
CA ALA A 178 3.00 6.29 12.58
C ALA A 178 3.68 7.13 13.68
N THR A 179 2.94 7.47 14.74
CA THR A 179 3.49 8.21 15.90
C THR A 179 4.55 7.39 16.65
N VAL A 180 4.34 6.08 16.84
CA VAL A 180 5.34 5.21 17.48
C VAL A 180 6.62 5.14 16.62
N LEU A 181 6.49 5.03 15.30
CA LEU A 181 7.63 5.03 14.38
C LEU A 181 8.40 6.35 14.43
N LEU A 182 7.69 7.49 14.43
CA LEU A 182 8.32 8.81 14.55
C LEU A 182 9.09 8.96 15.87
N ASN A 183 8.50 8.51 16.99
CA ASN A 183 9.17 8.55 18.29
C ASN A 183 10.43 7.65 18.32
N ALA A 184 10.38 6.48 17.70
CA ALA A 184 11.52 5.57 17.59
C ALA A 184 12.62 6.13 16.67
N ALA A 185 12.24 6.92 15.66
CA ALA A 185 13.16 7.55 14.72
C ALA A 185 13.74 8.91 15.21
N ALA A 186 13.22 9.46 16.32
CA ALA A 186 13.58 10.80 16.78
C ALA A 186 15.09 10.99 16.96
N GLY A 187 15.63 12.02 16.29
CA GLY A 187 17.05 12.37 16.32
C GLY A 187 17.95 11.52 15.41
N ARG A 188 17.39 10.68 14.52
CA ARG A 188 18.13 9.74 13.66
C ARG A 188 18.14 10.16 12.18
N GLY A 189 18.37 11.44 11.91
CA GLY A 189 18.58 11.96 10.56
C GLY A 189 17.52 11.53 9.55
N ALA A 190 17.94 10.90 8.46
CA ALA A 190 17.07 10.40 7.39
C ALA A 190 16.05 9.35 7.85
N ALA A 191 16.34 8.59 8.92
CA ALA A 191 15.35 7.68 9.49
C ALA A 191 14.16 8.41 10.12
N GLN A 192 14.38 9.63 10.65
CA GLN A 192 13.29 10.48 11.13
C GLN A 192 12.42 10.97 9.96
N GLU A 193 13.05 11.43 8.87
CA GLU A 193 12.35 11.85 7.65
C GLU A 193 11.47 10.72 7.07
N MET A 194 12.00 9.48 7.01
CA MET A 194 11.21 8.31 6.64
C MET A 194 9.95 8.13 7.49
N ALA A 195 10.06 8.29 8.82
CA ALA A 195 8.93 8.16 9.72
C ALA A 195 7.94 9.34 9.58
N GLU A 196 8.43 10.54 9.28
CA GLU A 196 7.61 11.72 8.98
C GLU A 196 6.78 11.53 7.71
N LEU A 197 7.31 10.87 6.68
CA LEU A 197 6.54 10.49 5.48
C LEU A 197 5.36 9.57 5.82
N VAL A 198 5.57 8.59 6.70
CA VAL A 198 4.49 7.70 7.17
C VAL A 198 3.42 8.50 7.92
N VAL A 199 3.81 9.44 8.78
CA VAL A 199 2.87 10.33 9.47
C VAL A 199 2.11 11.22 8.49
N ALA A 200 2.81 11.80 7.50
CA ALA A 200 2.21 12.65 6.47
C ALA A 200 1.14 11.89 5.68
N LEU A 201 1.44 10.65 5.26
CA LEU A 201 0.47 9.80 4.55
C LEU A 201 -0.79 9.55 5.40
N THR A 202 -0.67 9.29 6.71
CA THR A 202 -1.86 9.10 7.58
C THR A 202 -2.74 10.34 7.71
N ARG A 203 -2.23 11.51 7.32
CA ARG A 203 -2.93 12.80 7.38
C ARG A 203 -3.31 13.36 6.01
N ASP A 204 -2.83 12.75 4.92
CA ASP A 204 -3.18 13.15 3.56
C ASP A 204 -4.70 12.92 3.35
N ALA A 205 -5.40 13.97 2.92
CA ALA A 205 -6.85 13.92 2.74
C ALA A 205 -7.28 12.86 1.72
N ARG A 206 -6.48 12.64 0.66
CA ARG A 206 -6.73 11.62 -0.37
C ARG A 206 -6.63 10.21 0.24
N TRP A 207 -5.59 9.96 1.04
CA TRP A 207 -5.41 8.70 1.76
C TRP A 207 -6.51 8.45 2.81
N VAL A 208 -6.87 9.49 3.55
CA VAL A 208 -7.97 9.43 4.53
C VAL A 208 -9.30 9.12 3.85
N ALA A 209 -9.58 9.70 2.67
CA ALA A 209 -10.79 9.39 1.92
C ALA A 209 -10.84 7.90 1.49
N LEU A 210 -9.76 7.39 0.89
CA LEU A 210 -9.64 5.98 0.50
C LEU A 210 -9.84 5.01 1.68
N THR A 211 -9.19 5.29 2.82
CA THR A 211 -9.29 4.43 4.01
C THR A 211 -10.68 4.48 4.66
N ASN A 212 -11.31 5.65 4.71
CA ASN A 212 -12.69 5.80 5.17
C ASN A 212 -13.68 5.02 4.30
N ARG A 213 -13.48 4.99 2.97
CA ARG A 213 -14.31 4.20 2.06
C ARG A 213 -14.25 2.71 2.39
N ARG A 214 -13.06 2.15 2.59
CA ARG A 214 -12.89 0.75 3.02
C ARG A 214 -13.67 0.45 4.30
N HIS A 215 -13.71 1.38 5.26
CA HIS A 215 -14.46 1.16 6.50
C HIS A 215 -15.97 1.04 6.26
N VAL A 216 -16.53 1.72 5.25
CA VAL A 216 -17.93 1.56 4.85
C VAL A 216 -18.18 0.17 4.26
N ASP A 217 -17.31 -0.31 3.38
CA ASP A 217 -17.56 -1.57 2.66
C ASP A 217 -17.19 -2.83 3.47
N PHE A 218 -16.29 -2.72 4.46
CA PHE A 218 -15.82 -3.87 5.26
C PHE A 218 -16.49 -3.98 6.63
N HIS A 219 -16.75 -2.85 7.32
CA HIS A 219 -17.32 -2.86 8.68
C HIS A 219 -18.77 -2.38 8.75
N ARG A 220 -19.31 -1.80 7.67
CA ARG A 220 -20.70 -1.34 7.59
C ARG A 220 -21.42 -2.05 6.44
N TRP A 221 -22.73 -1.88 6.38
CA TRP A 221 -23.53 -2.44 5.30
C TRP A 221 -23.14 -1.78 3.98
N ARG A 222 -22.56 -2.57 3.05
CA ARG A 222 -22.28 -2.14 1.67
C ARG A 222 -23.57 -1.81 0.91
N PRO A 223 -23.80 -0.56 0.47
CA PRO A 223 -24.96 -0.20 -0.33
C PRO A 223 -24.87 -0.83 -1.73
N GLN A 224 -26.01 -1.28 -2.28
CA GLN A 224 -26.06 -1.84 -3.64
C GLN A 224 -25.78 -0.77 -4.70
N SER A 225 -25.14 -1.16 -5.80
CA SER A 225 -24.81 -0.25 -6.92
C SER A 225 -25.94 -0.08 -7.93
N VAL A 226 -27.15 -0.54 -7.62
CA VAL A 226 -28.31 -0.50 -8.53
C VAL A 226 -29.42 0.34 -7.92
N SER A 227 -30.08 1.15 -8.75
CA SER A 227 -31.27 1.90 -8.34
C SER A 227 -32.37 0.96 -7.87
N GLY A 228 -33.03 1.30 -6.76
CA GLY A 228 -34.05 0.45 -6.17
C GLY A 228 -33.50 -0.74 -5.37
N GLY A 229 -32.20 -0.76 -5.10
CA GLY A 229 -31.54 -1.72 -4.22
C GLY A 229 -31.98 -1.64 -2.75
N VAL A 230 -31.30 -2.35 -1.85
CA VAL A 230 -31.69 -2.39 -0.43
C VAL A 230 -31.23 -1.15 0.33
N ALA A 231 -32.15 -0.50 1.05
CA ALA A 231 -31.84 0.65 1.90
C ALA A 231 -30.88 0.27 3.05
N THR A 232 -29.95 1.18 3.39
CA THR A 232 -29.00 1.02 4.50
C THR A 232 -29.40 1.79 5.76
N SER A 233 -30.61 2.35 5.80
CA SER A 233 -31.16 3.08 6.94
C SER A 233 -32.19 2.26 7.72
N ASN A 234 -32.36 2.57 9.00
CA ASN A 234 -33.41 1.96 9.83
C ASN A 234 -34.78 2.51 9.38
N PRO A 235 -35.74 1.67 8.95
CA PRO A 235 -37.05 2.15 8.53
C PRO A 235 -37.96 2.51 9.73
N TRP A 236 -37.51 2.21 10.95
CA TRP A 236 -38.18 2.60 12.20
C TRP A 236 -37.63 3.92 12.72
N GLU A 237 -38.53 4.85 12.99
CA GLU A 237 -38.25 6.10 13.68
C GLU A 237 -38.95 6.09 15.04
N SER A 238 -38.25 6.49 16.10
CA SER A 238 -38.89 6.71 17.40
C SER A 238 -39.51 8.10 17.43
N THR A 239 -40.77 8.19 17.82
CA THR A 239 -41.40 9.47 18.10
C THR A 239 -41.11 9.91 19.54
N ASP A 240 -41.24 11.21 19.81
CA ASP A 240 -41.04 11.82 21.14
C ASP A 240 -41.95 11.22 22.24
N THR A 241 -42.98 10.47 21.86
CA THR A 241 -43.93 9.81 22.77
C THR A 241 -43.51 8.39 23.19
N GLY A 242 -42.38 7.89 22.71
CA GLY A 242 -41.94 6.50 22.94
C GLY A 242 -42.64 5.47 22.06
N SER A 243 -43.47 5.91 21.10
CA SER A 243 -44.02 5.05 20.05
C SER A 243 -43.12 5.02 18.82
N TYR A 244 -43.16 3.93 18.06
CA TYR A 244 -42.35 3.72 16.86
C TYR A 244 -43.22 3.79 15.60
N SER A 245 -42.74 4.50 14.57
CA SER A 245 -43.36 4.50 13.24
C SER A 245 -42.46 3.78 12.24
N LEU A 246 -43.05 2.88 11.46
CA LEU A 246 -42.41 2.23 10.32
C LEU A 246 -42.85 2.91 9.02
N THR A 247 -41.90 3.45 8.27
CA THR A 247 -42.20 4.00 6.94
C THR A 247 -42.03 2.91 5.88
N MET A 248 -43.12 2.57 5.19
CA MET A 248 -43.12 1.59 4.09
C MET A 248 -43.25 2.31 2.76
N TYR A 249 -42.29 2.11 1.86
CA TYR A 249 -42.35 2.64 0.50
C TYR A 249 -42.84 1.57 -0.48
N GLY A 250 -43.69 1.95 -1.44
CA GLY A 250 -44.18 1.03 -2.48
C GLY A 250 -43.10 0.59 -3.49
N ARG A 251 -41.95 1.27 -3.51
CA ARG A 251 -40.72 0.94 -4.23
C ARG A 251 -39.53 1.41 -3.41
N SER A 252 -38.39 0.72 -3.53
CA SER A 252 -37.16 1.16 -2.86
C SER A 252 -36.77 2.58 -3.30
N GLN A 253 -36.35 3.39 -2.33
CA GLN A 253 -35.81 4.75 -2.52
C GLN A 253 -34.28 4.74 -2.48
N HIS A 254 -33.65 3.57 -2.58
CA HIS A 254 -32.19 3.46 -2.55
C HIS A 254 -31.57 4.09 -3.79
N GLU A 255 -30.74 5.10 -3.56
CA GLU A 255 -29.86 5.69 -4.56
C GLU A 255 -28.46 5.08 -4.41
N PRO A 256 -27.89 4.51 -5.49
CA PRO A 256 -26.56 3.95 -5.43
C PRO A 256 -25.51 5.03 -5.15
N PRO A 257 -24.41 4.71 -4.46
CA PRO A 257 -23.29 5.64 -4.29
C PRO A 257 -22.78 6.15 -5.64
N ASN A 258 -22.36 7.42 -5.67
CA ASN A 258 -21.76 8.01 -6.86
C ASN A 258 -20.49 7.24 -7.22
N THR A 259 -20.54 6.53 -8.35
CA THR A 259 -19.45 5.66 -8.78
C THR A 259 -18.20 6.48 -9.11
N SER A 260 -18.37 7.66 -9.71
CA SER A 260 -17.27 8.57 -10.05
C SER A 260 -16.53 9.10 -8.82
N GLU A 261 -17.23 9.37 -7.72
CA GLU A 261 -16.59 9.76 -6.45
C GLU A 261 -15.75 8.63 -5.88
N LEU A 262 -16.29 7.40 -5.88
CA LEU A 262 -15.57 6.23 -5.38
C LEU A 262 -14.31 5.92 -6.20
N ILE A 263 -14.39 6.12 -7.51
CA ILE A 263 -13.25 6.00 -8.42
C ILE A 263 -12.19 7.07 -8.13
N ALA A 264 -12.61 8.33 -7.94
CA ALA A 264 -11.71 9.43 -7.61
C ALA A 264 -11.00 9.17 -6.29
N GLU A 265 -11.72 8.77 -5.23
CA GLU A 265 -11.12 8.43 -3.94
C GLU A 265 -10.09 7.30 -4.02
N ALA A 266 -10.35 6.27 -4.84
CA ALA A 266 -9.40 5.18 -5.05
C ALA A 266 -8.13 5.65 -5.80
N SER A 267 -8.32 6.46 -6.85
CA SER A 267 -7.24 6.98 -7.70
C SER A 267 -6.37 7.98 -6.94
N ASP A 268 -6.99 8.95 -6.26
CA ASP A 268 -6.32 9.98 -5.47
C ASP A 268 -5.55 9.37 -4.29
N GLY A 269 -6.15 8.37 -3.63
CA GLY A 269 -5.49 7.65 -2.54
C GLY A 269 -4.29 6.80 -3.00
N LEU A 270 -4.36 6.21 -4.20
CA LEU A 270 -3.24 5.53 -4.84
C LEU A 270 -2.12 6.51 -5.21
N GLU A 271 -2.46 7.68 -5.74
CA GLU A 271 -1.48 8.72 -6.06
C GLU A 271 -0.73 9.19 -4.80
N ALA A 272 -1.46 9.51 -3.72
CA ALA A 272 -0.85 9.90 -2.44
C ALA A 272 0.10 8.82 -1.87
N LEU A 273 -0.28 7.54 -2.04
CA LEU A 273 0.58 6.43 -1.64
C LEU A 273 1.83 6.34 -2.51
N ALA A 274 1.70 6.48 -3.83
CA ALA A 274 2.82 6.42 -4.77
C ALA A 274 3.84 7.53 -4.50
N GLU A 275 3.38 8.76 -4.28
CA GLU A 275 4.23 9.91 -3.88
C GLU A 275 4.96 9.63 -2.55
N CYS A 276 4.27 9.06 -1.56
CA CYS A 276 4.88 8.68 -0.30
C CYS A 276 5.95 7.60 -0.47
N MET A 277 5.65 6.57 -1.27
CA MET A 277 6.56 5.45 -1.54
C MET A 277 7.79 5.86 -2.34
N GLU A 278 7.66 6.76 -3.32
CA GLU A 278 8.78 7.33 -4.08
C GLU A 278 9.75 8.04 -3.12
N ARG A 279 9.23 9.02 -2.37
CA ARG A 279 10.04 9.79 -1.41
C ARG A 279 10.63 8.92 -0.31
N TRP A 280 9.90 7.89 0.13
CA TRP A 280 10.41 6.95 1.13
C TRP A 280 11.62 6.18 0.61
N LEU A 281 11.57 5.73 -0.66
CA LEU A 281 12.65 5.00 -1.27
C LEU A 281 13.89 5.87 -1.49
N ASP A 282 13.70 7.14 -1.86
CA ASP A 282 14.80 8.11 -2.01
C ASP A 282 15.58 8.32 -0.70
N VAL A 283 14.87 8.36 0.43
CA VAL A 283 15.46 8.62 1.76
C VAL A 283 16.05 7.34 2.38
N TRP A 284 15.55 6.17 2.00
CA TRP A 284 15.86 4.90 2.67
C TRP A 284 17.35 4.51 2.69
N PRO A 285 18.15 4.66 1.62
CA PRO A 285 19.58 4.40 1.66
C PRO A 285 20.32 5.19 2.75
N SER A 286 20.02 6.48 2.87
CA SER A 286 20.58 7.36 3.90
C SER A 286 20.08 6.98 5.29
N ALA A 287 18.80 6.65 5.44
CA ALA A 287 18.23 6.24 6.72
C ALA A 287 18.87 4.96 7.28
N ILE A 288 19.08 3.95 6.42
CA ILE A 288 19.71 2.69 6.83
C ILE A 288 21.17 2.90 7.26
N ARG A 289 21.86 3.86 6.65
CA ARG A 289 23.19 4.30 7.09
C ARG A 289 23.14 5.00 8.46
N ASP A 290 22.22 5.94 8.66
CA ASP A 290 22.03 6.62 9.94
C ASP A 290 21.66 5.65 11.08
N LEU A 291 21.04 4.52 10.73
CA LEU A 291 20.73 3.42 11.64
C LEU A 291 21.93 2.47 11.90
N GLY A 292 23.08 2.72 11.28
CA GLY A 292 24.35 2.02 11.52
C GLY A 292 24.62 0.81 10.63
N VAL A 293 23.90 0.65 9.51
CA VAL A 293 24.03 -0.52 8.63
C VAL A 293 24.13 -0.09 7.15
N PRO A 294 25.22 0.56 6.70
CA PRO A 294 25.32 1.13 5.36
C PRO A 294 25.27 0.08 4.24
N LEU A 295 24.12 -0.07 3.57
CA LEU A 295 23.94 -1.08 2.51
C LEU A 295 24.38 -0.64 1.12
N PHE A 296 24.25 0.65 0.81
CA PHE A 296 24.51 1.21 -0.52
C PHE A 296 25.69 2.18 -0.45
N LYS A 297 26.54 2.15 -1.49
CA LYS A 297 27.64 3.10 -1.63
C LYS A 297 27.08 4.50 -1.86
N ASP A 298 27.79 5.51 -1.37
CA ASP A 298 27.56 6.89 -1.80
C ASP A 298 27.82 7.01 -3.30
N GLU A 299 26.90 7.63 -4.04
CA GLU A 299 27.14 8.01 -5.43
C GLU A 299 28.04 9.25 -5.55
N GLU A 300 28.54 9.81 -4.44
CA GLU A 300 29.55 10.88 -4.46
C GLU A 300 30.69 10.65 -3.45
N ALA A 301 31.86 10.31 -4.01
CA ALA A 301 33.19 10.72 -3.59
C ALA A 301 34.01 11.11 -4.83
#